data_AF-A0A9X2RVD1-F1
#
_entry.id   AF-A0A9X2RVD1-F1
#
_cell.length_a   1.000
_cell.length_b   1.000
_cell.length_c   1.000
_cell.angle_alpha   90.00
_cell.angle_beta   90.00
_cell.angle_gamma   90.00
#
_symmetry.space_group_name_H-M   'P 1'
#
loop_
_entity.id
_entity.type
_entity.pdbx_description
1 polymer ?
#
loop_
_entity_poly.entity_id
_entity_poly.type
_entity_poly.pdbx_seq_one_letter_code
_entity_poly.pdbx_strand_id
1 'polypeptide(L)'
;MDCLALVLAVVVTAASVQDRDAAVPLLERLRELYFSVRLVWADGGYTGSLVGWAAEKLRLILEIVKRTDDTTGFVVLPRRWVVERTLSWLMRSRRLVRDHETLPAMHEAMVLWSMTMLMNGRPAGRRPGPFSRPVPRKR
;
A
#
# COMPACT_ATOMS: atom_id res chain seq x y z
N MET A 1 -3.49 1.49 -3.64
CA MET A 1 -2.83 0.60 -4.63
C MET A 1 -3.92 -0.10 -5.44
N ASP A 2 -3.61 -0.60 -6.64
CA ASP A 2 -4.53 -1.42 -7.44
C ASP A 2 -4.44 -2.92 -7.07
N CYS A 3 -5.25 -3.76 -7.74
CA CYS A 3 -5.23 -5.22 -7.53
C CYS A 3 -3.92 -5.91 -7.98
N LEU A 4 -3.10 -5.25 -8.80
CA LEU A 4 -1.79 -5.72 -9.25
C LEU A 4 -0.65 -5.24 -8.33
N ALA A 5 -1.00 -4.69 -7.16
CA ALA A 5 -0.08 -4.11 -6.19
C ALA A 5 0.71 -2.91 -6.75
N LEU A 6 0.15 -2.17 -7.71
CA LEU A 6 0.68 -0.91 -8.23
C LEU A 6 0.20 0.29 -7.39
N VAL A 7 1.09 1.24 -7.13
CA VAL A 7 0.76 2.47 -6.41
C VAL A 7 0.03 3.42 -7.36
N LEU A 8 -1.18 3.85 -6.98
CA LEU A 8 -1.99 4.82 -7.72
C LEU A 8 -1.82 6.24 -7.15
N ALA A 9 -1.85 6.34 -5.83
CA ALA A 9 -1.60 7.56 -5.07
C ALA A 9 -0.81 7.19 -3.81
N VAL A 10 0.03 8.11 -3.35
CA VAL A 10 0.81 8.01 -2.11
C VAL A 10 0.75 9.35 -1.39
N VAL A 11 0.70 9.27 -0.07
CA VAL A 11 0.87 10.39 0.86
C VAL A 11 1.78 9.88 1.97
N VAL A 12 2.80 10.68 2.33
CA VAL A 12 3.66 10.41 3.49
C VAL A 12 3.37 11.48 4.53
N THR A 13 3.03 11.07 5.74
CA THR A 13 2.75 11.96 6.87
C THR A 13 3.77 11.76 7.99
N ALA A 14 3.84 12.74 8.89
CA ALA A 14 4.58 12.55 10.15
C ALA A 14 3.96 11.39 10.95
N ALA A 15 4.79 10.71 11.75
CA ALA A 15 4.38 9.56 12.55
C ALA A 15 3.35 9.90 13.65
N SER A 16 3.15 11.18 13.96
CA SER A 16 2.13 11.66 14.91
C SER A 16 0.72 11.78 14.31
N VAL A 17 0.59 11.71 12.99
CA VAL A 17 -0.70 11.80 12.29
C VAL A 17 -1.37 10.43 12.31
N GLN A 18 -2.64 10.38 12.71
CA GLN A 18 -3.39 9.12 12.67
C GLN A 18 -3.71 8.76 11.22
N ASP A 19 -3.69 7.46 10.91
CA ASP A 19 -3.99 6.92 9.57
C ASP A 19 -5.36 7.41 9.04
N ARG A 20 -6.35 7.56 9.92
CA ARG A 20 -7.69 8.08 9.57
C ARG A 20 -7.65 9.51 9.02
N ASP A 21 -6.77 10.35 9.57
CA ASP A 21 -6.62 11.75 9.19
C ASP A 21 -5.77 11.86 7.92
N ALA A 22 -4.73 11.02 7.82
CA ALA A 22 -3.89 10.91 6.63
C ALA A 22 -4.65 10.34 5.41
N ALA A 23 -5.67 9.51 5.63
CA ALA A 23 -6.49 8.93 4.57
C ALA A 23 -7.32 9.95 3.79
N VAL A 24 -7.76 11.03 4.45
CA VAL A 24 -8.58 12.08 3.82
C VAL A 24 -7.88 12.69 2.60
N PRO A 25 -6.69 13.32 2.73
CA PRO A 25 -5.99 13.90 1.59
C PRO A 25 -5.54 12.84 0.57
N LEU A 26 -5.29 11.59 1.01
CA LEU A 26 -4.97 10.48 0.11
C LEU A 26 -6.16 10.12 -0.80
N LEU A 27 -7.36 10.03 -0.24
CA LEU A 27 -8.58 9.69 -0.99
C LEU A 27 -9.03 10.85 -1.90
N GLU A 28 -8.84 12.10 -1.49
CA GLU A 28 -9.04 13.28 -2.35
C GLU A 28 -8.12 13.22 -3.57
N ARG A 29 -6.81 13.07 -3.35
CA ARG A 29 -5.81 12.93 -4.43
C ARG A 29 -6.12 11.74 -5.34
N LEU A 30 -6.55 10.61 -4.77
CA LEU A 30 -6.96 9.43 -5.56
C LEU A 30 -8.16 9.76 -6.46
N ARG A 31 -9.16 10.48 -5.93
CA ARG A 31 -10.38 10.85 -6.66
C ARG A 31 -10.11 11.84 -7.78
N GLU A 32 -9.20 12.80 -7.56
CA GLU A 32 -8.76 13.77 -8.57
C GLU A 32 -8.06 13.07 -9.75
N LEU A 33 -7.18 12.11 -9.47
CA LEU A 33 -6.40 11.42 -10.49
C LEU A 33 -7.20 10.30 -11.17
N TYR A 34 -8.07 9.60 -10.45
CA TYR A 34 -8.73 8.38 -10.91
C TYR A 34 -10.22 8.36 -10.54
N PHE A 35 -11.02 9.21 -11.19
CA PHE A 35 -12.47 9.30 -10.91
C PHE A 35 -13.24 7.99 -11.13
N SER A 36 -12.69 7.06 -11.92
CA SER A 36 -13.29 5.77 -12.24
C SER A 36 -13.21 4.77 -11.08
N VAL A 37 -12.33 4.99 -10.10
CA VAL A 37 -12.24 4.15 -8.90
C VAL A 37 -13.50 4.35 -8.06
N ARG A 38 -14.18 3.26 -7.74
CA ARG A 38 -15.42 3.25 -6.95
C ARG A 38 -15.29 2.53 -5.61
N LEU A 39 -14.37 1.59 -5.51
CA LEU A 39 -14.19 0.72 -4.34
C LEU A 39 -12.74 0.79 -3.87
N VAL A 40 -12.56 1.02 -2.57
CA VAL A 40 -11.27 1.03 -1.88
C VAL A 40 -11.37 0.10 -0.69
N TRP A 41 -10.37 -0.78 -0.52
CA TRP A 41 -10.23 -1.60 0.67
C TRP A 41 -9.27 -0.94 1.65
N ALA A 42 -9.63 -0.95 2.93
CA ALA A 42 -8.77 -0.50 4.02
C ALA A 42 -8.80 -1.48 5.19
N ASP A 43 -7.81 -1.42 6.07
CA ASP A 43 -7.77 -2.25 7.27
C ASP A 43 -8.64 -1.68 8.41
N GLY A 44 -8.71 -2.39 9.53
CA GLY A 44 -9.49 -1.99 10.70
C GLY A 44 -9.09 -0.65 11.34
N GLY A 45 -7.89 -0.12 11.06
CA GLY A 45 -7.42 1.17 11.53
C GLY A 45 -8.15 2.36 10.91
N TYR A 46 -8.77 2.17 9.74
CA TYR A 46 -9.51 3.18 8.98
C TYR A 46 -11.03 3.18 9.25
N THR A 47 -11.45 2.59 10.37
CA THR A 47 -12.85 2.54 10.79
C THR A 47 -13.37 3.89 11.27
N GLY A 48 -14.71 4.04 11.28
CA GLY A 48 -15.38 5.22 11.84
C GLY A 48 -15.88 6.21 10.79
N SER A 49 -15.79 7.50 11.09
CA SER A 49 -16.37 8.60 10.29
C SER A 49 -15.81 8.69 8.88
N LEU A 50 -14.60 8.17 8.64
CA LEU A 50 -13.96 8.16 7.32
C LEU A 50 -14.78 7.42 6.26
N VAL A 51 -15.43 6.31 6.63
CA VAL A 51 -16.24 5.51 5.70
C VAL A 51 -17.45 6.32 5.21
N GLY A 52 -18.16 6.98 6.12
CA GLY A 52 -19.30 7.85 5.79
C GLY A 52 -18.86 9.05 4.97
N TRP A 53 -17.78 9.72 5.38
CA TRP A 53 -17.21 10.86 4.66
C TRP A 53 -16.81 10.50 3.22
N ALA A 54 -16.16 9.35 3.01
CA ALA A 54 -15.76 8.90 1.67
C ALA A 54 -16.96 8.63 0.76
N ALA A 55 -18.04 8.07 1.32
CA ALA A 55 -19.29 7.86 0.58
C ALA A 55 -19.99 9.18 0.23
N GLU A 56 -20.10 10.11 1.18
CA GLU A 56 -20.81 11.37 1.00
C GLU A 56 -20.05 12.37 0.12
N LYS A 57 -18.76 12.60 0.41
CA LYS A 57 -17.96 13.64 -0.27
C LYS A 57 -17.36 13.15 -1.56
N LEU A 58 -16.85 11.91 -1.56
CA LEU A 58 -16.12 11.38 -2.68
C LEU A 58 -16.93 10.37 -3.50
N ARG A 59 -18.13 9.94 -3.08
CA ARG A 59 -18.88 8.84 -3.73
C ARG A 59 -18.03 7.58 -3.90
N LEU A 60 -17.16 7.29 -2.93
CA LEU A 60 -16.32 6.10 -2.84
C LEU A 60 -16.92 5.11 -1.84
N ILE A 61 -16.88 3.83 -2.17
CA ILE A 61 -17.16 2.75 -1.22
C ILE A 61 -15.85 2.37 -0.54
N LEU A 62 -15.76 2.60 0.77
CA LEU A 62 -14.62 2.19 1.60
C LEU A 62 -14.99 0.91 2.36
N GLU A 63 -14.46 -0.22 1.91
CA GLU A 63 -14.69 -1.53 2.52
C GLU A 63 -13.58 -1.85 3.54
N ILE A 64 -13.96 -1.97 4.81
CA ILE A 64 -13.02 -2.30 5.88
C ILE A 64 -12.83 -3.81 5.98
N VAL A 65 -11.62 -4.27 5.69
CA VAL A 65 -11.18 -5.65 5.86
C VAL A 65 -10.55 -5.78 7.25
N LYS A 66 -11.32 -6.34 8.19
CA LYS A 66 -10.85 -6.66 9.54
C LYS A 66 -10.92 -8.16 9.80
N ARG A 67 -10.08 -8.64 10.72
CA ARG A 67 -10.19 -10.00 11.25
C ARG A 67 -11.41 -10.08 12.17
N THR A 68 -12.11 -11.21 12.14
CA THR A 68 -13.15 -11.52 13.12
C THR A 68 -12.50 -12.01 14.41
N ASP A 69 -12.85 -11.39 15.54
CA ASP A 69 -12.23 -11.65 16.85
C ASP A 69 -12.48 -13.09 17.37
N ASP A 70 -13.51 -13.77 16.86
CA ASP A 70 -13.88 -15.15 17.22
C ASP A 70 -13.00 -16.25 16.62
N THR A 71 -12.01 -15.91 15.79
CA THR A 71 -11.22 -16.92 15.07
C THR A 71 -9.90 -17.19 15.76
N THR A 72 -9.70 -18.39 16.29
CA THR A 72 -8.42 -18.85 16.86
C THR A 72 -7.45 -19.26 15.74
N GLY A 73 -6.19 -18.79 15.80
CA GLY A 73 -5.14 -19.15 14.82
C GLY A 73 -4.88 -18.09 13.73
N PHE A 74 -4.17 -18.47 12.66
CA PHE A 74 -3.87 -17.57 11.55
C PHE A 74 -4.97 -17.65 10.49
N VAL A 75 -5.64 -16.53 10.22
CA VAL A 75 -6.65 -16.41 9.17
C VAL A 75 -6.12 -15.51 8.07
N VAL A 76 -6.14 -16.02 6.83
CA VAL A 76 -5.77 -15.23 5.66
C VAL A 76 -6.83 -14.17 5.43
N LEU A 77 -6.45 -12.90 5.59
CA LEU A 77 -7.33 -11.79 5.25
C LEU A 77 -7.39 -11.59 3.73
N PRO A 78 -8.58 -11.44 3.15
CA PRO A 78 -8.72 -11.22 1.71
C PRO A 78 -7.97 -9.94 1.32
N ARG A 79 -7.28 -9.99 0.17
CA ARG A 79 -6.56 -8.85 -0.46
C ARG A 79 -5.39 -8.25 0.33
N ARG A 80 -5.13 -8.67 1.57
CA ARG A 80 -3.95 -8.24 2.36
C ARG A 80 -2.62 -8.50 1.65
N TRP A 81 -2.54 -9.58 0.88
CA TRP A 81 -1.37 -9.93 0.08
C TRP A 81 -0.96 -8.83 -0.92
N VAL A 82 -1.89 -7.99 -1.37
CA VAL A 82 -1.61 -6.88 -2.31
C VAL A 82 -0.70 -5.84 -1.64
N VAL A 83 -1.03 -5.49 -0.40
CA VAL A 83 -0.25 -4.53 0.40
C VAL A 83 1.12 -5.13 0.71
N GLU A 84 1.16 -6.36 1.20
CA GLU A 84 2.41 -7.07 1.53
C GLU A 84 3.34 -7.21 0.32
N ARG A 85 2.77 -7.49 -0.87
CA ARG A 85 3.53 -7.55 -2.13
C ARG A 85 4.12 -6.19 -2.49
N THR A 86 3.33 -5.12 -2.35
CA THR A 86 3.81 -3.76 -2.63
C THR A 86 4.97 -3.40 -1.69
N LEU A 87 4.80 -3.61 -0.38
CA LEU A 87 5.85 -3.37 0.61
C LEU A 87 7.12 -4.20 0.31
N SER A 88 6.96 -5.47 -0.05
CA SER A 88 8.07 -6.34 -0.45
C SER A 88 8.84 -5.81 -1.67
N TRP A 89 8.14 -5.19 -2.64
CA TRP A 89 8.80 -4.57 -3.79
C TRP A 89 9.52 -3.27 -3.41
N LEU A 90 8.90 -2.43 -2.57
CA LEU A 90 9.54 -1.20 -2.09
C LEU A 90 10.82 -1.50 -1.32
N MET A 91 10.85 -2.57 -0.49
CA MET A 91 12.04 -3.01 0.24
C MET A 91 13.22 -3.43 -0.66
N ARG A 92 13.01 -3.70 -1.96
CA ARG A 92 14.12 -3.94 -2.91
C ARG A 92 14.91 -2.66 -3.19
N SER A 93 14.30 -1.50 -2.99
CA SER A 93 14.95 -0.22 -3.13
C SER A 93 15.60 0.14 -1.80
N ARG A 94 16.93 0.12 -1.74
CA ARG A 94 17.71 0.33 -0.50
C ARG A 94 17.24 1.56 0.30
N ARG A 95 16.89 2.65 -0.38
CA ARG A 95 16.43 3.91 0.23
C ARG A 95 15.06 3.84 0.90
N LEU A 96 14.26 2.80 0.66
CA LEU A 96 12.93 2.61 1.26
C LEU A 96 12.93 1.55 2.37
N VAL A 97 14.07 0.91 2.64
CA VAL A 97 14.20 -0.07 3.74
C VAL A 97 14.11 0.62 5.10
N ARG A 98 14.60 1.86 5.18
CA ARG A 98 14.41 2.78 6.30
C ARG A 98 14.05 4.15 5.75
N ASP A 99 13.36 4.93 6.56
CA ASP A 99 13.16 6.34 6.24
C ASP A 99 14.51 7.06 6.35
N HIS A 100 15.02 7.48 5.19
CA HIS A 100 16.28 8.23 5.06
C HIS A 100 16.03 9.69 4.69
N GLU A 101 14.79 10.04 4.33
CA GLU A 101 14.48 11.31 3.70
C GLU A 101 14.00 12.29 4.77
N THR A 102 14.47 13.54 4.72
CA THR A 102 14.09 14.56 5.73
C THR A 102 12.70 15.15 5.47
N LEU A 103 12.29 15.19 4.20
CA LEU A 103 11.01 15.76 3.79
C LEU A 103 10.06 14.66 3.30
N PRO A 104 8.78 14.66 3.73
CA PRO A 104 7.79 13.69 3.25
C PRO A 104 7.66 13.63 1.73
N ALA A 105 7.77 14.78 1.06
CA ALA A 105 7.73 14.87 -0.40
C ALA A 105 8.88 14.09 -1.09
N MET A 106 10.07 14.05 -0.48
CA MET A 106 11.19 13.26 -1.00
C MET A 106 10.91 11.76 -0.82
N HIS A 107 10.34 11.37 0.32
CA HIS A 107 9.95 9.98 0.55
C HIS A 107 8.84 9.52 -0.43
N GLU A 108 7.84 10.37 -0.69
CA GLU A 108 6.82 10.14 -1.74
C GLU A 108 7.47 9.93 -3.11
N ALA A 109 8.42 10.79 -3.49
CA ALA A 109 9.14 10.68 -4.76
C ALA A 109 9.93 9.36 -4.86
N MET A 110 10.57 8.92 -3.78
CA MET A 110 11.30 7.66 -3.73
C MET A 110 10.38 6.44 -3.91
N VAL A 111 9.18 6.47 -3.34
CA VAL A 111 8.15 5.43 -3.54
C VAL A 111 7.71 5.37 -5.01
N LEU A 112 7.40 6.52 -5.61
CA LEU A 112 7.00 6.62 -7.02
C LEU A 112 8.12 6.19 -7.98
N TRP A 113 9.37 6.55 -7.67
CA TRP A 113 10.55 6.10 -8.42
C TRP A 113 10.71 4.59 -8.39
N SER A 114 10.61 3.99 -7.20
CA SER A 114 10.65 2.53 -7.03
C SER A 114 9.58 1.85 -7.88
N MET A 115 8.37 2.40 -7.89
CA MET A 115 7.26 1.86 -8.66
C MET A 115 7.44 1.98 -10.17
N THR A 116 8.01 3.10 -10.62
CA THR A 116 8.37 3.32 -12.03
C THR A 116 9.39 2.28 -12.49
N MET A 117 10.42 2.01 -11.69
CA MET A 117 11.41 0.96 -11.98
C MET A 117 10.81 -0.44 -12.04
N LEU A 118 9.86 -0.75 -11.14
CA LEU A 118 9.13 -2.01 -11.18
C LEU A 118 8.29 -2.12 -12.46
N MET A 119 7.53 -1.08 -12.81
CA MET A 119 6.68 -1.05 -13.99
C MET A 119 7.50 -1.17 -15.28
N ASN A 120 8.62 -0.46 -15.40
CA ASN A 120 9.54 -0.58 -16.53
C ASN A 120 10.15 -1.99 -16.66
N GLY A 121 10.31 -2.72 -15.56
CA GLY A 121 10.81 -4.10 -15.56
C GLY A 121 9.80 -5.16 -16.03
N ARG A 122 8.49 -4.86 -15.99
CA ARG A 122 7.43 -5.84 -16.33
C ARG A 122 7.38 -6.18 -17.82
N PRO A 123 7.40 -5.22 -18.77
CA PRO A 123 7.46 -5.52 -20.21
C PRO A 123 8.76 -6.23 -20.61
N ALA A 124 9.87 -5.90 -19.94
CA ALA A 124 11.20 -6.44 -20.24
C ALA A 124 11.39 -7.92 -19.84
N GLY A 125 10.36 -8.59 -19.32
CA GLY A 125 10.44 -9.99 -18.93
C GLY A 125 11.46 -10.26 -17.81
N ARG A 126 11.82 -9.23 -17.02
CA ARG A 126 12.70 -9.35 -15.84
C ARG A 126 11.96 -10.14 -14.76
N ARG A 127 11.91 -11.45 -14.92
CA ARG A 127 11.48 -12.38 -13.88
C ARG A 127 12.55 -12.34 -12.78
N PRO A 128 12.19 -12.07 -11.52
CA PRO A 128 13.07 -12.42 -10.42
C PRO A 128 13.43 -13.90 -10.61
N GLY A 129 14.72 -14.23 -10.50
CA GLY A 129 15.14 -15.63 -10.52
C GLY A 129 14.33 -16.42 -9.49
N PRO A 130 14.09 -17.73 -9.71
CA PRO A 130 13.37 -18.55 -8.75
C PRO A 130 13.98 -18.38 -7.36
N PHE A 131 13.14 -18.29 -6.34
CA PHE A 131 13.59 -18.22 -4.96
C PHE A 131 14.38 -19.50 -4.63
N SER A 132 15.70 -19.38 -4.56
CA SER A 132 16.58 -20.44 -4.10
C SER A 132 16.60 -20.43 -2.58
N ARG A 133 16.20 -21.52 -1.93
CA ARG A 133 16.44 -21.68 -0.49
C ARG A 133 17.96 -21.60 -0.26
N PRO A 134 18.45 -20.78 0.67
CA PRO A 134 19.87 -20.81 1.03
C PRO A 134 20.22 -22.23 1.47
N VAL A 135 21.30 -22.78 0.92
CA VAL A 135 21.80 -24.08 1.37
C VAL A 135 22.19 -23.95 2.85
N PRO A 136 21.67 -24.81 3.74
CA PRO A 136 22.05 -24.74 5.15
C PRO A 136 23.57 -24.90 5.27
N ARG A 137 24.22 -23.95 5.93
CA ARG A 137 25.65 -24.09 6.27
C ARG A 137 25.80 -25.35 7.13
N LYS A 138 26.59 -26.32 6.68
CA LYS A 138 27.05 -27.42 7.53
C LYS A 138 27.83 -26.78 8.68
N ARG A 139 27.40 -27.07 9.91
CA ARG A 139 28.19 -26.80 11.12
C ARG A 139 29.39 -27.72 11.15
#